data_AF-A0A4Y2M2N4-F1
#
_entry.id   AF-A0A4Y2M2N4-F1
#
_cell.length_a   1.000
_cell.length_b   1.000
_cell.length_c   1.000
_cell.angle_alpha   90.00
_cell.angle_beta   90.00
_cell.angle_gamma   90.00
#
_symmetry.space_group_name_H-M   'P 1'
#
loop_
_entity.id
_entity.type
_entity.pdbx_description
1 polymer ?
#
loop_
_entity_poly.entity_id
_entity_poly.type
_entity_poly.pdbx_seq_one_letter_code
_entity_poly.pdbx_strand_id
1 'polypeptide(L)'
;MGHAPNYRSKKRKFAGNRYSNVRVKNDSQTVPDNVVDDENPKVTASSSKLEGYKNNFSNETSSETNSEIFGNRIINVKTLISVFAILCCPEGFSNNLLRNEDSRFGSSSNFCIKCKNCNFMKGFSSTVKVNNRNQLNTLVVYTLRLIGKGYNGGRKLFCRLDLPLLSKNTFRRQEMKVKQAASEAAIESMKASANNIMLLKGVQKDTTRYGVSMDGTWLKRGYSSFNGCVSCISVDNGKVLDIEIMSNFCRMCNNMPNSKYCSKHVYQNQKAYRIFERSEVTRNLQYTQYYGDGDSTAFDAVKDIYGENTVTKLECIGQVQKRVGSRLRKLKKIKKGTGRKGEINR
;
A
#
# COMPACT_ATOMS: atom_id res chain seq x y z
N MET A 1 -2.72 13.00 62.07
CA MET A 1 -3.87 12.69 61.18
C MET A 1 -3.69 13.50 59.90
N GLY A 2 -3.62 13.00 58.67
CA GLY A 2 -3.39 11.67 58.13
C GLY A 2 -2.63 11.85 56.79
N HIS A 3 -1.72 10.93 56.47
CA HIS A 3 -0.97 10.95 55.23
C HIS A 3 -1.87 10.62 54.04
N ALA A 4 -1.97 11.52 53.05
CA ALA A 4 -2.55 11.20 51.75
C ALA A 4 -1.56 10.34 50.95
N PRO A 5 -1.94 9.13 50.48
CA PRO A 5 -1.05 8.34 49.64
C PRO A 5 -1.07 8.90 48.21
N ASN A 6 0.10 9.29 47.71
CA ASN A 6 0.32 9.62 46.30
C ASN A 6 0.03 8.40 45.42
N TYR A 7 -1.19 8.31 44.88
CA TYR A 7 -1.56 7.25 43.95
C TYR A 7 -0.93 7.50 42.57
N ARG A 8 0.30 7.00 42.40
CA ARG A 8 0.98 7.01 41.10
C ARG A 8 0.24 6.06 40.17
N SER A 9 -0.45 6.58 39.15
CA SER A 9 -1.12 5.72 38.17
C SER A 9 -0.11 4.76 37.53
N LYS A 10 -0.37 3.45 37.65
CA LYS A 10 0.44 2.44 36.95
C LYS A 10 0.29 2.69 35.46
N LYS A 11 1.40 3.02 34.78
CA LYS A 11 1.45 3.05 33.30
C LYS A 11 0.85 1.75 32.77
N ARG A 12 -0.30 1.81 32.11
CA ARG A 12 -0.84 0.68 31.34
C ARG A 12 0.19 0.32 30.27
N LYS A 13 0.88 -0.81 30.46
CA LYS A 13 1.65 -1.42 29.38
C LYS A 13 0.64 -2.03 28.41
N PHE A 14 0.55 -1.47 27.21
CA PHE A 14 -0.14 -2.11 26.11
C PHE A 14 0.58 -3.41 25.78
N ALA A 15 0.05 -4.53 26.26
CA ALA A 15 0.45 -5.86 25.82
C ALA A 15 -0.31 -6.14 24.53
N GLY A 16 0.27 -5.77 23.38
CA GLY A 16 -0.25 -6.20 22.09
C GLY A 16 -0.40 -7.72 22.02
N ASN A 17 -1.18 -8.22 21.06
CA ASN A 17 -1.54 -9.64 20.92
C ASN A 17 -0.33 -10.57 20.98
N ARG A 18 -0.03 -11.09 22.17
CA ARG A 18 1.00 -12.10 22.41
C ARG A 18 0.34 -13.47 22.26
N TYR A 19 0.50 -14.08 21.10
CA TYR A 19 0.42 -15.53 21.00
C TYR A 19 1.65 -16.11 21.69
N SER A 20 1.49 -16.64 22.89
CA SER A 20 2.51 -17.42 23.59
C SER A 20 2.34 -18.89 23.20
N ASN A 21 3.23 -19.39 22.33
CA ASN A 21 3.41 -20.83 22.18
C ASN A 21 4.15 -21.33 23.43
N VAL A 22 3.41 -21.91 24.37
CA VAL A 22 3.99 -22.70 25.45
C VAL A 22 4.49 -23.99 24.81
N ARG A 23 5.81 -24.07 24.54
CA ARG A 23 6.48 -25.34 24.28
C ARG A 23 6.67 -26.02 25.63
N VAL A 24 5.86 -27.04 25.89
CA VAL A 24 6.15 -28.02 26.94
C VAL A 24 7.36 -28.82 26.46
N LYS A 25 8.46 -28.76 27.23
CA LYS A 25 9.59 -29.67 27.10
C LYS A 25 9.17 -31.01 27.69
N ASN A 26 9.38 -32.10 26.97
CA ASN A 26 9.67 -33.41 27.56
C ASN A 26 10.87 -33.98 26.79
N ASP A 27 11.81 -34.52 27.55
CA ASP A 27 13.15 -34.92 27.16
C ASP A 27 13.20 -36.32 26.51
N SER A 28 14.35 -36.58 25.88
CA SER A 28 15.00 -37.86 25.55
C SER A 28 14.44 -38.73 24.40
N GLN A 29 15.13 -38.72 23.24
CA GLN A 29 16.01 -39.80 22.74
C GLN A 29 16.47 -39.54 21.28
N THR A 30 17.60 -40.14 20.93
CA THR A 30 18.51 -39.87 19.80
C THR A 30 18.36 -40.83 18.61
N VAL A 31 18.29 -40.26 17.37
CA VAL A 31 18.66 -40.74 15.98
C VAL A 31 18.08 -42.09 15.44
N PRO A 32 18.02 -42.38 14.10
CA PRO A 32 18.33 -41.58 12.89
C PRO A 32 17.30 -41.66 11.72
N ASP A 33 17.70 -41.06 10.59
CA ASP A 33 16.98 -40.82 9.32
C ASP A 33 16.35 -42.05 8.60
N ASN A 34 15.32 -41.70 7.80
CA ASN A 34 14.72 -42.42 6.65
C ASN A 34 13.77 -43.59 6.94
N VAL A 35 12.47 -43.30 7.02
CA VAL A 35 11.41 -44.18 6.49
C VAL A 35 10.36 -43.32 5.79
N VAL A 36 10.16 -43.62 4.51
CA VAL A 36 9.03 -43.20 3.69
C VAL A 36 7.83 -44.03 4.14
N ASP A 37 6.70 -43.41 4.49
CA ASP A 37 5.38 -43.80 3.97
C ASP A 37 4.23 -42.96 4.57
N ASP A 38 3.39 -42.55 3.63
CA ASP A 38 1.94 -42.49 3.66
C ASP A 38 1.14 -41.27 4.17
N GLU A 39 0.06 -41.08 3.44
CA GLU A 39 -0.75 -39.90 3.23
C GLU A 39 -1.56 -39.46 4.47
N ASN A 40 -1.29 -38.24 4.96
CA ASN A 40 -2.37 -37.36 5.41
C ASN A 40 -1.89 -35.90 5.54
N PRO A 41 -2.34 -34.97 4.69
CA PRO A 41 -2.00 -33.56 4.89
C PRO A 41 -2.71 -33.07 6.16
N LYS A 42 -1.95 -32.80 7.23
CA LYS A 42 -2.46 -32.14 8.45
C LYS A 42 -3.19 -30.85 8.07
N VAL A 43 -4.51 -30.95 8.00
CA VAL A 43 -5.43 -29.86 7.64
C VAL A 43 -5.34 -28.80 8.73
N THR A 44 -4.91 -27.59 8.38
CA THR A 44 -4.90 -26.48 9.35
C THR A 44 -6.33 -26.20 9.84
N ALA A 45 -6.48 -25.73 11.08
CA ALA A 45 -7.80 -25.33 11.64
C ALA A 45 -8.53 -24.24 10.80
N SER A 46 -7.83 -23.59 9.87
CA SER A 46 -8.40 -22.66 8.89
C SER A 46 -8.97 -23.37 7.65
N SER A 47 -8.37 -24.50 7.27
CA SER A 47 -8.79 -25.32 6.13
C SER A 47 -10.07 -26.12 6.44
N SER A 48 -10.18 -26.69 7.66
CA SER A 48 -11.41 -27.38 8.10
C SER A 48 -12.62 -26.45 8.20
N LYS A 49 -12.41 -25.17 8.53
CA LYS A 49 -13.47 -24.14 8.50
C LYS A 49 -13.87 -23.71 7.08
N LEU A 50 -13.03 -23.96 6.08
CA LEU A 50 -13.25 -23.60 4.68
C LEU A 50 -14.04 -24.67 3.93
N GLU A 51 -13.94 -25.94 4.32
CA GLU A 51 -14.71 -27.03 3.70
C GLU A 51 -16.22 -26.87 3.90
N GLY A 52 -16.66 -26.43 5.08
CA GLY A 52 -18.07 -26.09 5.32
C GLY A 52 -18.62 -24.96 4.44
N TYR A 53 -17.76 -24.17 3.78
CA TYR A 53 -18.16 -23.08 2.87
C TYR A 53 -18.02 -23.44 1.39
N LYS A 54 -17.37 -24.56 1.03
CA LYS A 54 -17.20 -24.98 -0.38
C LYS A 54 -18.51 -25.47 -1.00
N ASN A 55 -19.45 -25.96 -0.19
CA ASN A 55 -20.75 -26.44 -0.67
C ASN A 55 -21.73 -25.32 -1.07
N ASN A 56 -21.37 -24.04 -0.85
CA ASN A 56 -22.22 -22.88 -1.18
C ASN A 56 -21.76 -22.09 -2.41
N PHE A 57 -20.78 -22.60 -3.17
CA PHE A 57 -20.36 -21.99 -4.43
C PHE A 57 -20.56 -22.99 -5.58
N SER A 58 -21.82 -23.29 -5.87
CA SER A 58 -22.22 -23.70 -7.21
C SER A 58 -22.04 -22.51 -8.16
N ASN A 59 -21.26 -22.72 -9.22
CA ASN A 59 -21.32 -21.86 -10.40
C ASN A 59 -22.66 -22.15 -11.08
N GLU A 60 -23.68 -21.34 -10.81
CA GLU A 60 -24.90 -21.37 -11.61
C GLU A 60 -24.63 -20.69 -12.95
N THR A 61 -24.42 -21.53 -13.96
CA THR A 61 -24.78 -21.20 -15.34
C THR A 61 -26.30 -21.35 -15.41
N SER A 62 -27.06 -20.28 -15.19
CA SER A 62 -28.51 -20.34 -15.29
C SER A 62 -28.95 -20.21 -16.75
N SER A 63 -29.62 -21.27 -17.20
CA SER A 63 -30.48 -21.29 -18.37
C SER A 63 -31.60 -20.26 -18.25
N GLU A 64 -32.07 -19.82 -19.42
CA GLU A 64 -33.16 -18.86 -19.61
C GLU A 64 -34.43 -19.29 -18.86
N THR A 65 -34.60 -18.75 -17.66
CA THR A 65 -35.88 -18.64 -16.97
C THR A 65 -35.96 -17.22 -16.42
N ASN A 66 -37.15 -16.62 -16.46
CA ASN A 66 -37.44 -15.29 -15.92
C ASN A 66 -37.14 -15.26 -14.41
N SER A 67 -35.86 -15.12 -14.06
CA SER A 67 -35.39 -14.99 -12.69
C SER A 67 -35.66 -13.56 -12.24
N GLU A 68 -36.46 -13.40 -11.20
CA GLU A 68 -36.55 -12.14 -10.48
C GLU A 68 -35.13 -11.69 -10.10
N ILE A 69 -34.82 -10.42 -10.37
CA ILE A 69 -33.52 -9.86 -10.04
C ILE A 69 -33.46 -9.68 -8.51
N PHE A 70 -32.67 -10.51 -7.83
CA PHE A 70 -32.46 -10.43 -6.39
C PHE A 70 -31.07 -9.87 -5.99
N GLY A 71 -31.00 -9.39 -4.76
CA GLY A 71 -29.79 -8.90 -4.09
C GLY A 71 -29.48 -7.42 -4.32
N ASN A 72 -28.47 -6.91 -3.62
CA ASN A 72 -28.17 -5.47 -3.64
C ASN A 72 -27.32 -5.08 -4.87
N ARG A 73 -27.55 -3.88 -5.39
CA ARG A 73 -26.77 -3.27 -6.49
C ARG A 73 -26.44 -1.82 -6.19
N ILE A 74 -25.29 -1.36 -6.66
CA ILE A 74 -24.92 0.05 -6.62
C ILE A 74 -25.40 0.71 -7.91
N ILE A 75 -26.30 1.68 -7.77
CA ILE A 75 -26.86 2.45 -8.90
C ILE A 75 -26.51 3.93 -8.74
N ASN A 76 -26.01 4.54 -9.80
CA ASN A 76 -25.79 5.98 -9.86
C ASN A 76 -27.13 6.72 -9.89
N VAL A 77 -27.30 7.75 -9.06
CA VAL A 77 -28.57 8.49 -8.95
C VAL A 77 -29.04 9.06 -10.29
N LYS A 78 -28.14 9.56 -11.15
CA LYS A 78 -28.51 10.06 -12.49
C LYS A 78 -29.06 8.94 -13.37
N THR A 79 -28.45 7.75 -13.32
CA THR A 79 -28.97 6.56 -13.99
C THR A 79 -30.36 6.21 -13.45
N LEU A 80 -30.54 6.17 -12.13
CA LEU A 80 -31.82 5.84 -11.52
C LEU A 80 -32.93 6.81 -11.95
N ILE A 81 -32.66 8.12 -11.94
CA ILE A 81 -33.60 9.15 -12.42
C ILE A 81 -33.92 8.94 -13.89
N SER A 82 -32.93 8.64 -14.74
CA SER A 82 -33.18 8.37 -16.16
C SER A 82 -34.06 7.13 -16.41
N VAL A 83 -34.02 6.15 -15.50
CA VAL A 83 -34.90 4.98 -15.56
C VAL A 83 -36.33 5.35 -15.18
N PHE A 84 -36.54 6.26 -14.22
CA PHE A 84 -37.88 6.73 -13.86
C PHE A 84 -38.61 7.43 -15.01
N ALA A 85 -37.88 8.07 -15.92
CA ALA A 85 -38.46 8.65 -17.14
C ALA A 85 -39.01 7.59 -18.13
N ILE A 86 -38.72 6.30 -17.93
CA ILE A 86 -39.02 5.21 -18.87
C ILE A 86 -39.80 4.08 -18.16
N LEU A 87 -40.62 4.44 -17.15
CA LEU A 87 -41.43 3.46 -16.42
C LEU A 87 -42.72 3.05 -17.14
N CYS A 88 -43.06 3.68 -18.26
CA CYS A 88 -44.17 3.29 -19.14
C CYS A 88 -43.61 2.98 -20.54
N CYS A 89 -44.12 1.94 -21.24
CA CYS A 89 -43.76 1.74 -22.66
C CYS A 89 -44.20 3.00 -23.44
N PRO A 90 -43.29 3.73 -24.11
CA PRO A 90 -43.66 4.93 -24.87
C PRO A 90 -44.51 4.61 -26.10
N GLU A 91 -44.51 3.37 -26.58
CA GLU A 91 -45.30 2.93 -27.75
C GLU A 91 -46.69 2.38 -27.36
N GLY A 92 -46.80 1.72 -26.20
CA GLY A 92 -47.98 0.96 -25.80
C GLY A 92 -48.68 1.49 -24.54
N PHE A 93 -48.17 2.58 -23.95
CA PHE A 93 -48.66 3.27 -22.73
C PHE A 93 -49.04 2.33 -21.57
N SER A 94 -48.45 1.14 -21.55
CA SER A 94 -48.73 0.10 -20.57
C SER A 94 -47.57 -0.03 -19.59
N ASN A 95 -47.91 -0.44 -18.37
CA ASN A 95 -46.96 -0.64 -17.27
C ASN A 95 -46.35 -2.06 -17.28
N ASN A 96 -46.54 -2.81 -18.37
CA ASN A 96 -46.11 -4.21 -18.50
C ASN A 96 -44.63 -4.33 -18.92
N LEU A 97 -43.76 -3.70 -18.14
CA LEU A 97 -42.31 -3.72 -18.34
C LEU A 97 -41.66 -4.86 -17.55
N LEU A 98 -40.93 -5.73 -18.24
CA LEU A 98 -40.01 -6.70 -17.65
C LEU A 98 -38.63 -6.07 -17.48
N ARG A 99 -37.98 -6.40 -16.36
CA ARG A 99 -36.61 -5.96 -16.05
C ARG A 99 -35.73 -7.18 -15.94
N ASN A 100 -34.67 -7.20 -16.74
CA ASN A 100 -33.67 -8.26 -16.71
C ASN A 100 -32.28 -7.65 -16.42
N GLU A 101 -31.44 -8.37 -15.69
CA GLU A 101 -30.01 -8.06 -15.58
C GLU A 101 -29.27 -8.84 -16.66
N ASP A 102 -29.03 -8.21 -17.82
CA ASP A 102 -28.42 -8.87 -18.97
C ASP A 102 -27.00 -9.37 -18.67
N SER A 103 -26.24 -8.62 -17.88
CA SER A 103 -24.86 -8.96 -17.57
C SER A 103 -24.32 -8.22 -16.35
N ARG A 104 -23.33 -8.83 -15.71
CA ARG A 104 -22.63 -8.26 -14.55
C ARG A 104 -21.13 -8.19 -14.79
N PHE A 105 -20.56 -7.01 -14.56
CA PHE A 105 -19.13 -6.73 -14.66
C PHE A 105 -18.59 -6.26 -13.32
N GLY A 106 -18.28 -7.21 -12.44
CA GLY A 106 -17.84 -6.91 -11.07
C GLY A 106 -18.94 -6.25 -10.27
N SER A 107 -18.70 -5.04 -9.77
CA SER A 107 -19.70 -4.29 -8.99
C SER A 107 -20.69 -3.50 -9.84
N SER A 108 -20.55 -3.54 -11.16
CA SER A 108 -21.49 -2.94 -12.10
C SER A 108 -22.38 -3.97 -12.77
N SER A 109 -23.63 -3.59 -12.98
CA SER A 109 -24.62 -4.36 -13.71
C SER A 109 -25.06 -3.63 -14.97
N ASN A 110 -25.39 -4.38 -16.02
CA ASN A 110 -26.17 -3.88 -17.15
C ASN A 110 -27.57 -4.48 -17.04
N PHE A 111 -28.56 -3.64 -17.22
CA PHE A 111 -29.97 -3.97 -17.13
C PHE A 111 -30.64 -3.69 -18.46
N CYS A 112 -31.74 -4.39 -18.70
CA CYS A 112 -32.62 -4.15 -19.82
C CYS A 112 -34.06 -4.10 -19.36
N ILE A 113 -34.78 -3.10 -19.86
CA ILE A 113 -36.22 -2.97 -19.74
C ILE A 113 -36.83 -3.38 -21.07
N LYS A 114 -37.72 -4.38 -21.05
CA LYS A 114 -38.47 -4.85 -22.22
C LYS A 114 -39.95 -4.71 -21.94
N CYS A 115 -40.73 -4.24 -22.91
CA CYS A 115 -42.18 -4.32 -22.79
C CYS A 115 -42.67 -5.71 -23.22
N LYS A 116 -43.71 -6.22 -22.55
CA LYS A 116 -44.37 -7.47 -22.96
C LYS A 116 -45.28 -7.30 -24.18
N ASN A 117 -45.79 -6.08 -24.40
CA ASN A 117 -46.86 -5.81 -25.36
C ASN A 117 -46.38 -5.08 -26.63
N CYS A 118 -45.16 -4.53 -26.63
CA CYS A 118 -44.58 -3.73 -27.71
C CYS A 118 -43.10 -4.18 -27.92
N ASN A 119 -42.49 -3.84 -29.05
CA ASN A 119 -41.08 -4.18 -29.33
C ASN A 119 -40.08 -3.29 -28.56
N PHE A 120 -40.58 -2.42 -27.68
CA PHE A 120 -39.76 -1.53 -26.88
C PHE A 120 -38.74 -2.27 -26.01
N MET A 121 -37.48 -1.90 -26.19
CA MET A 121 -36.36 -2.40 -25.41
C MET A 121 -35.38 -1.25 -25.10
N LYS A 122 -35.00 -1.11 -23.83
CA LYS A 122 -34.00 -0.13 -23.42
C LYS A 122 -33.00 -0.74 -22.44
N GLY A 123 -31.74 -0.79 -22.87
CA GLY A 123 -30.61 -1.13 -22.02
C GLY A 123 -30.08 0.08 -21.26
N PHE A 124 -29.68 -0.12 -20.01
CA PHE A 124 -28.94 0.86 -19.21
C PHE A 124 -27.93 0.16 -18.30
N SER A 125 -26.93 0.90 -17.83
CA SER A 125 -25.92 0.38 -16.89
C SER A 125 -26.12 1.00 -15.52
N SER A 126 -25.87 0.24 -14.46
CA SER A 126 -26.01 0.68 -13.07
C SER A 126 -25.25 1.96 -12.77
N THR A 127 -24.15 2.24 -13.50
CA THR A 127 -23.44 3.50 -13.42
C THR A 127 -23.08 4.02 -14.80
N VAL A 128 -22.88 5.33 -14.91
CA VAL A 128 -22.40 5.99 -16.13
C VAL A 128 -21.08 5.36 -16.59
N LYS A 129 -20.99 5.06 -17.89
CA LYS A 129 -19.75 4.61 -18.53
C LYS A 129 -19.02 5.85 -19.06
N VAL A 130 -17.73 5.98 -18.74
CA VAL A 130 -16.86 6.99 -19.31
C VAL A 130 -15.90 6.29 -20.25
N ASN A 131 -15.86 6.71 -21.52
CA ASN A 131 -15.09 6.05 -22.59
C ASN A 131 -15.39 4.54 -22.69
N ASN A 132 -16.67 4.17 -22.67
CA ASN A 132 -17.16 2.78 -22.66
C ASN A 132 -16.66 1.90 -21.50
N ARG A 133 -16.13 2.50 -20.43
CA ARG A 133 -15.63 1.78 -19.26
C ARG A 133 -16.42 2.14 -18.02
N ASN A 134 -16.66 1.13 -17.20
CA ASN A 134 -17.30 1.33 -15.91
C ASN A 134 -16.29 1.84 -14.88
N GLN A 135 -16.55 3.03 -14.32
CA GLN A 135 -15.68 3.65 -13.31
C GLN A 135 -15.85 3.06 -11.90
N LEU A 136 -17.02 2.51 -11.57
CA LEU A 136 -17.34 1.99 -10.23
C LEU A 136 -16.32 0.94 -9.78
N ASN A 137 -15.95 0.04 -10.69
CA ASN A 137 -14.93 -0.97 -10.43
C ASN A 137 -13.58 -0.36 -10.03
N THR A 138 -13.16 0.71 -10.70
CA THR A 138 -11.92 1.42 -10.35
C THR A 138 -12.06 2.14 -9.02
N LEU A 139 -13.20 2.79 -8.77
CA LEU A 139 -13.49 3.49 -7.51
C LEU A 139 -13.51 2.55 -6.31
N VAL A 140 -14.11 1.37 -6.44
CA VAL A 140 -14.12 0.34 -5.39
C VAL A 140 -12.69 -0.07 -5.04
N VAL A 141 -11.87 -0.38 -6.04
CA VAL A 141 -10.46 -0.77 -5.82
C VAL A 141 -9.64 0.37 -5.23
N TYR A 142 -9.84 1.60 -5.72
CA TYR A 142 -9.18 2.79 -5.19
C TYR A 142 -9.56 3.07 -3.74
N THR A 143 -10.84 2.99 -3.40
CA THR A 143 -11.35 3.19 -2.04
C THR A 143 -10.78 2.15 -1.08
N LEU A 144 -10.78 0.88 -1.48
CA LEU A 144 -10.19 -0.19 -0.67
C LEU A 144 -8.70 0.06 -0.41
N ARG A 145 -7.97 0.56 -1.41
CA ARG A 145 -6.57 0.96 -1.25
C ARG A 145 -6.39 2.11 -0.25
N LEU A 146 -7.24 3.14 -0.30
CA LEU A 146 -7.18 4.28 0.63
C LEU A 146 -7.37 3.85 2.10
N ILE A 147 -8.23 2.86 2.35
CA ILE A 147 -8.44 2.32 3.70
C ILE A 147 -7.48 1.17 4.07
N GLY A 148 -6.45 0.93 3.25
CA GLY A 148 -5.45 -0.10 3.51
C GLY A 148 -5.99 -1.54 3.42
N LYS A 149 -7.02 -1.79 2.61
CA LYS A 149 -7.61 -3.12 2.37
C LYS A 149 -7.37 -3.59 0.94
N GLY A 150 -6.99 -4.84 0.79
CA GLY A 150 -6.91 -5.52 -0.51
C GLY A 150 -8.19 -6.27 -0.85
N TYR A 151 -8.13 -7.08 -1.90
CA TYR A 151 -9.23 -7.92 -2.40
C TYR A 151 -10.00 -8.66 -1.30
N ASN A 152 -9.31 -9.33 -0.38
CA ASN A 152 -9.96 -10.10 0.68
C ASN A 152 -10.73 -9.22 1.68
N GLY A 153 -10.25 -8.00 1.93
CA GLY A 153 -10.97 -7.03 2.75
C GLY A 153 -12.22 -6.53 2.03
N GLY A 154 -12.09 -6.21 0.75
CA GLY A 154 -13.22 -5.87 -0.11
C GLY A 154 -14.26 -6.99 -0.17
N ARG A 155 -13.84 -8.24 -0.35
CA ARG A 155 -14.73 -9.41 -0.40
C ARG A 155 -15.56 -9.54 0.87
N LYS A 156 -14.94 -9.44 2.05
CA LYS A 156 -15.67 -9.49 3.33
C LYS A 156 -16.71 -8.38 3.44
N LEU A 157 -16.34 -7.16 3.06
CA LEU A 157 -17.25 -6.00 3.10
C LEU A 157 -18.43 -6.18 2.14
N PHE A 158 -18.14 -6.49 0.87
CA PHE A 158 -19.16 -6.63 -0.17
C PHE A 158 -20.10 -7.81 0.10
N CYS A 159 -19.57 -8.95 0.56
CA CYS A 159 -20.42 -10.06 1.01
C CYS A 159 -21.34 -9.66 2.16
N ARG A 160 -20.88 -8.84 3.12
CA ARG A 160 -21.72 -8.41 4.25
C ARG A 160 -22.84 -7.47 3.83
N LEU A 161 -22.61 -6.67 2.78
CA LEU A 161 -23.57 -5.76 2.17
C LEU A 161 -24.44 -6.44 1.11
N ASP A 162 -24.25 -7.73 0.85
CA ASP A 162 -24.88 -8.47 -0.25
C ASP A 162 -24.68 -7.80 -1.62
N LEU A 163 -23.49 -7.23 -1.83
CA LEU A 163 -23.11 -6.55 -3.07
C LEU A 163 -22.15 -7.43 -3.90
N PRO A 164 -22.28 -7.44 -5.23
CA PRO A 164 -21.33 -8.12 -6.09
C PRO A 164 -19.97 -7.40 -6.09
N LEU A 165 -18.90 -8.17 -5.95
CA LEU A 165 -17.53 -7.70 -6.08
C LEU A 165 -16.90 -8.17 -7.39
N LEU A 166 -15.89 -7.43 -7.86
CA LEU A 166 -15.00 -7.87 -8.93
C LEU A 166 -14.39 -9.25 -8.65
N SER A 167 -14.11 -10.01 -9.70
CA SER A 167 -13.25 -11.19 -9.60
C SER A 167 -11.82 -10.79 -9.21
N LYS A 168 -11.06 -11.72 -8.63
CA LYS A 168 -9.67 -11.49 -8.22
C LYS A 168 -8.78 -10.96 -9.37
N ASN A 169 -8.96 -11.50 -10.57
CA ASN A 169 -8.19 -11.09 -11.75
C ASN A 169 -8.56 -9.67 -12.20
N THR A 170 -9.86 -9.36 -12.25
CA THR A 170 -10.34 -8.01 -12.60
C THR A 170 -9.91 -6.99 -11.55
N PHE A 171 -10.00 -7.33 -10.26
CA PHE A 171 -9.51 -6.50 -9.16
C PHE A 171 -8.03 -6.13 -9.37
N ARG A 172 -7.18 -7.13 -9.65
CA ARG A 172 -5.75 -6.91 -9.89
C ARG A 172 -5.48 -6.04 -11.12
N ARG A 173 -6.26 -6.19 -12.20
CA ARG A 173 -6.18 -5.31 -13.38
C ARG A 173 -6.50 -3.86 -13.02
N GLN A 174 -7.54 -3.64 -12.20
CA GLN A 174 -7.89 -2.29 -11.75
C GLN A 174 -6.83 -1.72 -10.80
N GLU A 175 -6.27 -2.54 -9.92
CA GLU A 175 -5.18 -2.15 -9.02
C GLU A 175 -3.94 -1.69 -9.80
N MET A 176 -3.60 -2.38 -10.89
CA MET A 176 -2.51 -1.97 -11.78
C MET A 176 -2.79 -0.63 -12.48
N LYS A 177 -4.03 -0.37 -12.91
CA LYS A 177 -4.41 0.93 -13.47
C LYS A 177 -4.28 2.06 -12.46
N VAL A 178 -4.77 1.83 -11.23
CA VAL A 178 -4.65 2.78 -10.12
C VAL A 178 -3.17 3.02 -9.77
N LYS A 179 -2.34 1.96 -9.77
CA LYS A 179 -0.89 2.07 -9.59
C LYS A 179 -0.27 2.96 -10.67
N GLN A 180 -0.58 2.71 -11.94
CA GLN A 180 -0.03 3.47 -13.06
C GLN A 180 -0.37 4.96 -12.93
N ALA A 181 -1.64 5.29 -12.75
CA ALA A 181 -2.09 6.68 -12.59
C ALA A 181 -1.47 7.36 -11.36
N ALA A 182 -1.36 6.66 -10.23
CA ALA A 182 -0.71 7.18 -9.03
C ALA A 182 0.80 7.42 -9.24
N SER A 183 1.47 6.54 -10.00
CA SER A 183 2.88 6.70 -10.35
C SER A 183 3.10 7.89 -11.27
N GLU A 184 2.26 8.07 -12.29
CA GLU A 184 2.32 9.22 -13.21
C GLU A 184 2.13 10.54 -12.45
N ALA A 185 1.08 10.63 -11.63
CA ALA A 185 0.81 11.81 -10.80
C ALA A 185 1.97 12.11 -9.82
N ALA A 186 2.58 11.08 -9.22
CA ALA A 186 3.74 11.25 -8.36
C ALA A 186 4.95 11.77 -9.14
N ILE A 187 5.23 11.22 -10.33
CA ILE A 187 6.34 11.67 -11.19
C ILE A 187 6.17 13.13 -11.57
N GLU A 188 4.98 13.52 -12.02
CA GLU A 188 4.65 14.89 -12.40
C GLU A 188 4.80 15.85 -11.22
N SER A 189 4.24 15.51 -10.06
CA SER A 189 4.37 16.30 -8.83
C SER A 189 5.83 16.50 -8.43
N MET A 190 6.64 15.45 -8.48
CA MET A 190 8.08 15.53 -8.21
C MET A 190 8.83 16.35 -9.27
N LYS A 191 8.40 16.34 -10.55
CA LYS A 191 9.02 17.15 -11.62
C LYS A 191 8.71 18.63 -11.39
N ALA A 192 7.47 18.94 -11.08
CA ALA A 192 7.07 20.28 -10.69
C ALA A 192 7.85 20.77 -9.46
N SER A 193 8.07 19.89 -8.47
CA SER A 193 8.90 20.21 -7.30
C SER A 193 10.34 20.58 -7.69
N ALA A 194 10.99 19.78 -8.54
CA ALA A 194 12.35 20.04 -9.02
C ALA A 194 12.44 21.38 -9.78
N ASN A 195 11.53 21.61 -10.72
CA ASN A 195 11.46 22.86 -11.49
C ASN A 195 11.27 24.08 -10.59
N ASN A 196 10.43 23.97 -9.56
CA ASN A 196 10.23 25.06 -8.60
C ASN A 196 11.52 25.42 -7.86
N ILE A 197 12.37 24.45 -7.52
CA ILE A 197 13.65 24.73 -6.84
C ILE A 197 14.62 25.43 -7.78
N MET A 198 14.68 24.99 -9.04
CA MET A 198 15.49 25.67 -10.05
C MET A 198 15.07 27.13 -10.24
N LEU A 199 13.74 27.39 -10.28
CA LEU A 199 13.20 28.75 -10.36
C LEU A 199 13.54 29.56 -9.10
N LEU A 200 13.42 28.97 -7.92
CA LEU A 200 13.75 29.63 -6.64
C LEU A 200 15.23 30.03 -6.56
N LYS A 201 16.13 29.23 -7.15
CA LYS A 201 17.59 29.48 -7.08
C LYS A 201 18.15 30.31 -8.24
N GLY A 202 17.37 30.54 -9.29
CA GLY A 202 17.74 31.41 -10.40
C GLY A 202 18.91 30.91 -11.26
N VAL A 203 19.22 31.63 -12.34
CA VAL A 203 20.16 31.31 -13.44
C VAL A 203 21.65 31.29 -13.01
N GLN A 204 21.98 31.10 -11.72
CA GLN A 204 23.36 30.93 -11.27
C GLN A 204 23.81 29.47 -11.46
N LYS A 205 24.03 29.08 -12.71
CA LYS A 205 24.48 27.73 -13.10
C LYS A 205 25.75 27.27 -12.41
N ASP A 206 26.62 28.19 -11.97
CA ASP A 206 27.99 27.84 -11.59
C ASP A 206 28.19 27.56 -10.09
N THR A 207 27.16 27.63 -9.25
CA THR A 207 27.33 27.38 -7.80
C THR A 207 26.09 26.86 -7.06
N THR A 208 25.05 26.42 -7.78
CA THR A 208 23.79 26.08 -7.12
C THR A 208 23.89 24.76 -6.35
N ARG A 209 24.05 24.87 -5.03
CA ARG A 209 24.03 23.71 -4.12
C ARG A 209 22.60 23.28 -3.86
N TYR A 210 22.24 22.05 -4.24
CA TYR A 210 20.92 21.48 -3.93
C TYR A 210 21.02 20.53 -2.74
N GLY A 211 20.34 20.88 -1.66
CA GLY A 211 20.30 20.09 -0.45
C GLY A 211 19.11 19.15 -0.42
N VAL A 212 19.37 17.89 -0.07
CA VAL A 212 18.34 16.85 0.01
C VAL A 212 18.38 16.11 1.32
N SER A 213 17.21 15.89 1.89
CA SER A 213 17.00 14.97 3.00
C SER A 213 16.61 13.60 2.45
N MET A 214 17.36 12.59 2.87
CA MET A 214 17.19 11.20 2.50
C MET A 214 16.75 10.40 3.71
N ASP A 215 15.55 9.83 3.64
CA ASP A 215 15.03 8.92 4.65
C ASP A 215 14.37 7.71 4.02
N GLY A 216 14.50 6.57 4.71
CA GLY A 216 14.02 5.27 4.26
C GLY A 216 13.08 4.65 5.27
N THR A 217 11.95 4.15 4.78
CA THR A 217 10.98 3.41 5.59
C THR A 217 10.84 1.98 5.11
N TRP A 218 10.51 1.09 6.04
CA TRP A 218 10.23 -0.32 5.77
C TRP A 218 8.73 -0.58 5.90
N LEU A 219 8.19 -1.43 5.03
CA LEU A 219 6.76 -1.79 5.06
C LEU A 219 6.33 -2.41 6.40
N LYS A 220 7.23 -3.18 7.02
CA LYS A 220 7.02 -3.80 8.33
C LYS A 220 8.05 -3.28 9.32
N ARG A 221 7.64 -3.17 10.59
CA ARG A 221 8.54 -2.82 11.69
C ARG A 221 9.50 -3.99 11.98
N GLY A 222 10.78 -3.68 12.16
CA GLY A 222 11.85 -4.65 12.42
C GLY A 222 12.59 -5.10 11.16
N TYR A 223 13.64 -5.91 11.34
CA TYR A 223 14.54 -6.34 10.27
C TYR A 223 13.97 -7.44 9.34
N SER A 224 12.67 -7.71 9.39
CA SER A 224 12.00 -8.76 8.61
C SER A 224 11.20 -8.22 7.41
N SER A 225 11.32 -6.93 7.11
CA SER A 225 10.64 -6.35 5.95
C SER A 225 11.42 -6.64 4.67
N PHE A 226 10.76 -7.31 3.73
CA PHE A 226 11.30 -7.46 2.38
C PHE A 226 11.09 -6.22 1.52
N ASN A 227 10.17 -5.32 1.86
CA ASN A 227 9.87 -4.13 1.07
C ASN A 227 10.27 -2.87 1.83
N GLY A 228 10.92 -1.94 1.12
CA GLY A 228 11.29 -0.62 1.62
C GLY A 228 11.04 0.47 0.58
N CYS A 229 10.98 1.70 1.04
CA CYS A 229 10.90 2.88 0.19
C CYS A 229 11.87 3.92 0.74
N VAL A 230 12.61 4.60 -0.14
CA VAL A 230 13.42 5.77 0.20
C VAL A 230 12.82 6.97 -0.49
N SER A 231 12.73 8.08 0.22
CA SER A 231 12.31 9.37 -0.34
C SER A 231 13.45 10.37 -0.26
N CYS A 232 13.63 11.10 -1.35
CA CYS A 232 14.47 12.28 -1.46
C CYS A 232 13.59 13.52 -1.38
N ILE A 233 13.83 14.34 -0.37
CA ILE A 233 13.05 15.55 -0.09
C ILE A 233 13.99 16.74 -0.19
N SER A 234 13.62 17.76 -0.96
CA SER A 234 14.41 19.00 -0.99
C SER A 234 14.36 19.70 0.35
N VAL A 235 15.52 20.17 0.81
CA VAL A 235 15.63 21.03 1.99
C VAL A 235 15.11 22.44 1.69
N ASP A 236 15.18 22.87 0.43
CA ASP A 236 14.83 24.23 0.01
C ASP A 236 13.31 24.48 0.02
N ASN A 237 12.52 23.51 -0.47
CA ASN A 237 11.07 23.66 -0.58
C ASN A 237 10.25 22.65 0.26
N GLY A 238 10.92 21.71 0.95
CA GLY A 238 10.27 20.68 1.76
C GLY A 238 9.44 19.66 0.98
N LYS A 239 9.55 19.60 -0.36
CA LYS A 239 8.79 18.70 -1.22
C LYS A 239 9.64 17.52 -1.68
N VAL A 240 8.96 16.42 -1.99
CA VAL A 240 9.59 15.21 -2.54
C VAL A 240 10.11 15.47 -3.95
N LEU A 241 11.35 15.07 -4.21
CA LEU A 241 12.01 15.14 -5.53
C LEU A 241 12.11 13.79 -6.20
N ASP A 242 12.28 12.72 -5.41
CA ASP A 242 12.34 11.37 -5.94
C ASP A 242 11.98 10.33 -4.86
N ILE A 243 11.57 9.15 -5.31
CA ILE A 243 11.35 7.98 -4.47
C ILE A 243 11.96 6.73 -5.11
N GLU A 244 12.54 5.86 -4.30
CA GLU A 244 13.00 4.54 -4.75
C GLU A 244 12.33 3.45 -3.92
N ILE A 245 11.54 2.61 -4.59
CA ILE A 245 10.88 1.46 -3.98
C ILE A 245 11.77 0.23 -4.17
N MET A 246 12.02 -0.49 -3.08
CA MET A 246 12.84 -1.68 -3.07
C MET A 246 12.07 -2.89 -2.58
N SER A 247 12.36 -4.03 -3.19
CA SER A 247 11.93 -5.32 -2.70
C SER A 247 13.10 -6.28 -2.70
N ASN A 248 13.44 -6.82 -1.53
CA ASN A 248 14.32 -7.97 -1.36
C ASN A 248 13.59 -9.30 -1.64
N PHE A 249 12.36 -9.23 -2.14
CA PHE A 249 11.57 -10.40 -2.52
C PHE A 249 11.04 -10.26 -3.95
N CYS A 250 11.42 -11.20 -4.81
CA CYS A 250 10.82 -11.37 -6.11
C CYS A 250 10.04 -12.68 -6.14
N ARG A 251 8.71 -12.60 -6.29
CA ARG A 251 7.86 -13.79 -6.36
C ARG A 251 8.23 -14.70 -7.54
N MET A 252 8.62 -14.11 -8.66
CA MET A 252 9.06 -14.89 -9.82
C MET A 252 10.33 -15.68 -9.51
N CYS A 253 11.32 -15.04 -8.87
CA CYS A 253 12.55 -15.74 -8.49
C CYS A 253 12.37 -16.77 -7.39
N ASN A 254 11.47 -16.51 -6.46
CA ASN A 254 11.10 -17.50 -5.47
C ASN A 254 10.43 -18.73 -6.09
N ASN A 255 9.68 -18.55 -7.18
CA ASN A 255 9.00 -19.64 -7.88
C ASN A 255 9.88 -20.31 -8.95
N MET A 256 10.87 -19.60 -9.49
CA MET A 256 11.76 -20.04 -10.56
C MET A 256 13.20 -19.61 -10.27
N PRO A 257 13.90 -20.29 -9.33
CA PRO A 257 15.22 -19.87 -8.85
C PRO A 257 16.29 -19.82 -9.95
N ASN A 258 16.19 -20.71 -10.93
CA ASN A 258 17.18 -20.90 -12.00
C ASN A 258 16.87 -20.11 -13.29
N SER A 259 15.94 -19.16 -13.26
CA SER A 259 15.67 -18.36 -14.46
C SER A 259 16.76 -17.30 -14.68
N LYS A 260 17.23 -17.13 -15.93
CA LYS A 260 18.16 -16.05 -16.32
C LYS A 260 17.67 -14.64 -15.94
N TYR A 261 16.37 -14.49 -15.68
CA TYR A 261 15.75 -13.24 -15.26
C TYR A 261 16.07 -12.87 -13.80
N CYS A 262 16.51 -13.80 -12.96
CA CYS A 262 16.63 -13.56 -11.51
C CYS A 262 17.90 -12.84 -11.07
N SER A 263 18.96 -12.87 -11.86
CA SER A 263 20.26 -12.29 -11.51
C SER A 263 20.25 -10.75 -11.44
N LYS A 264 19.22 -10.08 -11.96
CA LYS A 264 19.12 -8.60 -12.02
C LYS A 264 18.28 -7.97 -10.89
N HIS A 265 17.63 -8.76 -10.03
CA HIS A 265 16.64 -8.23 -9.08
C HIS A 265 17.15 -8.00 -7.64
N VAL A 266 18.41 -8.32 -7.34
CA VAL A 266 18.99 -8.17 -6.00
C VAL A 266 20.05 -7.07 -6.03
N TYR A 267 19.61 -5.82 -6.07
CA TYR A 267 20.49 -4.67 -5.80
C TYR A 267 20.31 -4.27 -4.34
N GLN A 268 20.98 -5.02 -3.46
CA GLN A 268 21.13 -4.61 -2.08
C GLN A 268 22.12 -3.44 -2.04
N ASN A 269 21.75 -2.39 -1.29
CA ASN A 269 22.67 -1.41 -0.68
C ASN A 269 22.92 -0.05 -1.36
N GLN A 270 22.28 0.27 -2.50
CA GLN A 270 22.55 1.55 -3.17
C GLN A 270 21.27 2.37 -3.44
N LYS A 271 20.45 2.53 -2.39
CA LYS A 271 19.13 3.22 -2.49
C LYS A 271 19.27 4.69 -2.85
N ALA A 272 20.15 5.38 -2.12
CA ALA A 272 20.44 6.80 -2.35
C ALA A 272 21.13 6.98 -3.71
N TYR A 273 22.07 6.10 -4.03
CA TYR A 273 22.78 6.10 -5.31
C TYR A 273 21.82 6.11 -6.51
N ARG A 274 20.82 5.22 -6.57
CA ARG A 274 19.86 5.21 -7.70
C ARG A 274 19.10 6.51 -7.89
N ILE A 275 18.81 7.22 -6.80
CA ILE A 275 18.14 8.53 -6.85
C ILE A 275 19.11 9.60 -7.34
N PHE A 276 20.35 9.61 -6.84
CA PHE A 276 21.36 10.58 -7.23
C PHE A 276 21.84 10.36 -8.67
N GLU A 277 22.02 9.12 -9.09
CA GLU A 277 22.46 8.72 -10.44
C GLU A 277 21.49 9.25 -11.50
N ARG A 278 20.19 9.11 -11.28
CA ARG A 278 19.17 9.56 -12.24
C ARG A 278 18.77 11.02 -12.07
N SER A 279 19.19 11.72 -11.02
CA SER A 279 18.69 13.08 -10.74
C SER A 279 19.10 14.08 -11.80
N GLU A 280 20.33 13.98 -12.30
CA GLU A 280 20.84 14.88 -13.34
C GLU A 280 20.03 14.73 -14.63
N VAL A 281 19.85 13.49 -15.09
CA VAL A 281 19.10 13.20 -16.33
C VAL A 281 17.61 13.46 -16.18
N THR A 282 17.00 13.08 -15.06
CA THR A 282 15.53 13.11 -14.92
C THR A 282 14.99 14.40 -14.33
N ARG A 283 15.80 15.15 -13.58
CA ARG A 283 15.41 16.36 -12.86
C ARG A 283 16.28 17.58 -13.19
N ASN A 284 17.41 17.41 -13.88
CA ASN A 284 18.40 18.46 -14.08
C ASN A 284 18.94 19.04 -12.76
N LEU A 285 19.15 18.16 -11.77
CA LEU A 285 19.63 18.52 -10.43
C LEU A 285 20.81 17.63 -10.02
N GLN A 286 21.86 18.25 -9.50
CA GLN A 286 22.95 17.57 -8.79
C GLN A 286 22.83 17.84 -7.29
N TYR A 287 22.67 16.79 -6.49
CA TYR A 287 22.49 16.93 -5.04
C TYR A 287 23.84 17.02 -4.33
N THR A 288 24.24 18.20 -3.88
CA THR A 288 25.56 18.43 -3.29
C THR A 288 25.57 18.43 -1.75
N GLN A 289 24.40 18.48 -1.12
CA GLN A 289 24.28 18.37 0.34
C GLN A 289 23.33 17.22 0.71
N TYR A 290 23.86 16.24 1.44
CA TYR A 290 23.12 15.08 1.91
C TYR A 290 22.76 15.24 3.39
N TYR A 291 21.47 15.34 3.70
CA TYR A 291 20.95 15.27 5.04
C TYR A 291 20.37 13.88 5.26
N GLY A 292 20.86 13.16 6.26
CA GLY A 292 20.32 11.84 6.57
C GLY A 292 20.69 11.39 7.96
N ASP A 293 20.10 10.26 8.34
CA ASP A 293 20.45 9.61 9.59
C ASP A 293 21.92 9.18 9.58
N GLY A 294 22.49 9.05 10.78
CA GLY A 294 23.92 8.77 10.98
C GLY A 294 24.41 7.40 10.44
N ASP A 295 23.59 6.66 9.70
CA ASP A 295 24.03 5.50 8.93
C ASP A 295 24.98 5.99 7.83
N SER A 296 26.22 5.48 7.82
CA SER A 296 27.24 5.92 6.86
C SER A 296 27.05 5.26 5.50
N THR A 297 26.46 4.06 5.44
CA THR A 297 26.40 3.24 4.23
C THR A 297 25.71 3.92 3.04
N ALA A 298 24.61 4.65 3.30
CA ALA A 298 23.87 5.36 2.26
C ALA A 298 24.61 6.60 1.74
N PHE A 299 25.36 7.28 2.61
CA PHE A 299 26.17 8.44 2.23
C PHE A 299 27.44 8.01 1.49
N ASP A 300 28.12 6.96 1.98
CA ASP A 300 29.33 6.42 1.38
C ASP A 300 29.10 5.98 -0.08
N ALA A 301 27.86 5.58 -0.41
CA ALA A 301 27.46 5.23 -1.77
C ALA A 301 27.29 6.45 -2.71
N VAL A 302 27.11 7.67 -2.19
CA VAL A 302 26.80 8.86 -3.02
C VAL A 302 27.83 9.97 -2.92
N LYS A 303 28.78 9.90 -1.98
CA LYS A 303 29.75 10.97 -1.72
C LYS A 303 30.53 11.44 -2.96
N ASP A 304 30.82 10.51 -3.87
CA ASP A 304 31.65 10.74 -5.06
C ASP A 304 30.86 10.64 -6.38
N ILE A 305 29.52 10.66 -6.33
CA ILE A 305 28.69 10.30 -7.50
C ILE A 305 28.79 11.30 -8.66
N TYR A 306 29.06 12.56 -8.37
CA TYR A 306 29.26 13.61 -9.39
C TYR A 306 30.76 13.95 -9.58
N GLY A 307 31.67 13.15 -9.02
CA GLY A 307 33.10 13.44 -8.90
C GLY A 307 33.57 13.39 -7.44
N GLU A 308 34.88 13.41 -7.23
CA GLU A 308 35.49 13.25 -5.90
C GLU A 308 35.00 14.28 -4.88
N ASN A 309 34.49 13.81 -3.74
CA ASN A 309 33.98 14.60 -2.61
C ASN A 309 32.93 15.67 -2.99
N THR A 310 32.14 15.41 -4.03
CA THR A 310 31.13 16.35 -4.53
C THR A 310 29.92 16.49 -3.62
N VAL A 311 29.61 15.48 -2.81
CA VAL A 311 28.46 15.50 -1.90
C VAL A 311 28.93 15.63 -0.45
N THR A 312 28.51 16.71 0.21
CA THR A 312 28.79 16.96 1.63
C THR A 312 27.72 16.35 2.52
N LYS A 313 28.11 15.49 3.48
CA LYS A 313 27.19 15.00 4.53
C LYS A 313 26.93 16.08 5.55
N LEU A 314 25.65 16.36 5.81
CA LEU A 314 25.18 17.23 6.87
C LEU A 314 24.34 16.43 7.87
N GLU A 315 24.50 16.73 9.15
CA GLU A 315 23.80 16.02 10.20
C GLU A 315 22.49 16.71 10.58
N CYS A 316 21.44 15.92 10.78
CA CYS A 316 20.19 16.43 11.34
C CYS A 316 20.38 16.86 12.80
N ILE A 317 19.98 18.10 13.13
CA ILE A 317 20.01 18.63 14.51
C ILE A 317 19.28 17.70 15.48
N GLY A 318 18.13 17.14 15.06
CA GLY A 318 17.39 16.18 15.87
C GLY A 318 18.19 14.92 16.18
N GLN A 319 19.03 14.45 15.24
CA GLN A 319 19.90 13.30 15.45
C GLN A 319 21.07 13.64 16.38
N VAL A 320 21.64 14.85 16.27
CA VAL A 320 22.61 15.38 17.23
C VAL A 320 22.00 15.41 18.64
N GLN A 321 20.81 16.00 18.80
CA GLN A 321 20.08 16.06 20.06
C GLN A 321 19.79 14.67 20.65
N LYS A 322 19.35 13.70 19.82
CA LYS A 322 19.11 12.31 20.27
C LYS A 322 20.38 11.64 20.77
N ARG A 323 21.51 11.81 20.07
CA ARG A 323 22.82 11.26 20.48
C ARG A 323 23.31 11.91 21.76
N VAL A 324 23.32 13.25 21.83
CA VAL A 324 23.72 14.01 23.03
C VAL A 324 22.84 13.63 24.22
N GLY A 325 21.51 13.67 24.07
CA GLY A 325 20.58 13.29 25.12
C GLY A 325 20.75 11.84 25.58
N SER A 326 21.08 10.92 24.68
CA SER A 326 21.36 9.52 25.04
C SER A 326 22.66 9.38 25.81
N ARG A 327 23.72 10.11 25.41
CA ARG A 327 24.99 10.17 26.14
C ARG A 327 24.81 10.76 27.54
N LEU A 328 24.08 11.87 27.68
CA LEU A 328 23.77 12.49 28.96
C LEU A 328 22.97 11.56 29.89
N ARG A 329 21.96 10.85 29.36
CA ARG A 329 21.22 9.85 30.15
C ARG A 329 22.09 8.68 30.59
N LYS A 330 23.03 8.22 29.74
CA LYS A 330 24.02 7.20 30.13
C LYS A 330 24.94 7.72 31.23
N LEU A 331 25.47 8.94 31.07
CA LEU A 331 26.34 9.59 32.06
C LEU A 331 25.65 9.72 33.42
N LYS A 332 24.40 10.19 33.47
CA LYS A 332 23.61 10.28 34.71
C LYS A 332 23.41 8.94 35.41
N LYS A 333 23.30 7.84 34.64
CA LYS A 333 23.18 6.48 35.21
C LYS A 333 24.50 5.99 35.79
N ILE A 334 25.62 6.30 35.15
CA ILE A 334 26.97 5.89 35.56
C ILE A 334 27.42 6.71 36.77
N LYS A 335 27.27 8.03 36.72
CA LYS A 335 27.57 8.94 37.83
C LYS A 335 26.32 9.21 38.65
N LYS A 336 26.01 8.33 39.61
CA LYS A 336 24.96 8.59 40.61
C LYS A 336 25.38 9.79 41.48
N GLY A 337 24.79 10.97 41.24
CA GLY A 337 25.05 12.18 42.04
C GLY A 337 25.15 13.48 41.24
N THR A 338 25.42 13.43 39.92
CA THR A 338 25.64 14.60 39.04
C THR A 338 24.35 15.34 38.64
N GLY A 339 23.31 15.26 39.46
CA GLY A 339 22.03 15.94 39.26
C GLY A 339 21.96 17.34 39.86
N ARG A 340 23.03 17.82 40.51
CA ARG A 340 23.09 19.18 41.07
C ARG A 340 23.39 20.18 39.94
N LYS A 341 22.59 21.25 39.87
CA LYS A 341 22.81 22.38 38.93
C LYS A 341 24.27 22.85 39.05
N GLY A 342 25.06 22.72 37.98
CA GLY A 342 26.39 23.35 37.88
C GLY A 342 27.57 22.46 37.45
N GLU A 343 27.47 21.13 37.53
CA GLU A 343 28.65 20.25 37.30
C GLU A 343 28.90 19.86 35.82
N ILE A 344 28.02 20.20 34.89
CA ILE A 344 28.12 19.76 33.47
C ILE A 344 28.64 20.89 32.55
N ASN A 345 28.86 22.10 33.08
CA ASN A 345 29.36 23.26 32.33
C ASN A 345 30.77 23.71 32.77
N ARG A 346 31.69 22.77 33.03
CA ARG A 346 33.11 23.09 33.16
C ARG A 346 33.93 22.26 32.19
#